data_AF-A0A7V9KDQ4-F1
#
_entry.id   AF-A0A7V9KDQ4-F1
#
_cell.length_a   1.000
_cell.length_b   1.000
_cell.length_c   1.000
_cell.angle_alpha   90.00
_cell.angle_beta   90.00
_cell.angle_gamma   90.00
#
_symmetry.space_group_name_H-M   'P 1'
#
loop_
_entity.id
_entity.type
_entity.pdbx_description
1 polymer ?
#
loop_
_entity_poly.entity_id
_entity_poly.type
_entity_poly.pdbx_seq_one_letter_code
_entity_poly.pdbx_strand_id
1 'polypeptide(L)' 'MGLGGIGPMELVIVLVIALIILGPKRLPEVGRSIGHGMREFKDSISGNSKSDDDDELAIHSTTGTGTGSTSAK' A
#
# COMPACT_ATOMS: atom_id res chain seq x y z
N MET A 1 33.02 -6.18 -24.83
CA MET A 1 32.41 -7.18 -23.93
C MET A 1 32.42 -6.62 -22.52
N GLY A 2 31.31 -6.02 -22.07
CA GLY A 2 31.23 -5.38 -20.75
C GLY A 2 30.90 -6.39 -19.66
N LEU A 3 31.87 -6.63 -18.76
CA LEU A 3 31.67 -7.22 -17.46
C LEU A 3 31.13 -6.14 -16.52
N GLY A 4 29.83 -6.11 -16.25
CA GLY A 4 29.30 -5.09 -15.35
C GLY A 4 27.78 -5.03 -15.32
N GLY A 5 27.17 -6.00 -14.67
CA GLY A 5 25.77 -5.95 -14.27
C GLY A 5 24.82 -6.43 -15.36
N ILE A 6 23.96 -7.36 -14.95
CA ILE A 6 22.69 -7.62 -15.62
C ILE A 6 22.03 -6.26 -15.86
N GLY A 7 21.99 -5.83 -17.12
CA GLY A 7 21.41 -4.55 -17.47
C GLY A 7 19.92 -4.55 -17.17
N PRO A 8 19.30 -3.37 -17.01
CA PRO A 8 17.84 -3.28 -16.86
C PRO A 8 17.11 -3.98 -18.02
N MET A 9 17.70 -4.04 -19.22
CA MET A 9 17.18 -4.82 -20.35
C MET A 9 17.16 -6.33 -20.12
N GLU A 10 18.24 -6.93 -19.64
CA GLU A 10 18.25 -8.38 -19.30
C GLU A 10 17.19 -8.69 -18.22
N LEU A 11 17.08 -7.82 -17.21
CA LEU A 11 16.13 -7.99 -16.12
C LEU A 11 14.68 -7.95 -16.64
N VAL A 12 14.38 -7.06 -17.59
CA VAL A 12 13.08 -7.00 -18.25
C VAL A 12 12.80 -8.29 -19.04
N ILE A 13 13.77 -8.86 -19.74
CA ILE A 13 13.60 -10.12 -20.47
C ILE A 13 13.25 -11.27 -19.50
N VAL A 14 13.99 -11.38 -18.39
CA VAL A 14 13.70 -12.38 -17.35
C VAL A 14 12.32 -12.14 -16.74
N LEU A 15 11.95 -10.89 -16.48
CA LEU A 15 10.64 -10.51 -15.97
C LEU A 15 9.52 -10.94 -16.92
N VAL A 16 9.68 -10.75 -18.24
CA VAL A 16 8.71 -11.19 -19.24
C VAL A 16 8.53 -12.70 -19.23
N ILE A 17 9.62 -13.47 -19.14
CA ILE A 17 9.53 -14.95 -19.05
C ILE A 17 8.82 -15.36 -17.75
N ALA A 18 9.20 -14.76 -16.61
CA ALA A 18 8.54 -15.01 -15.33
C ALA A 18 7.05 -14.64 -15.37
N LEU A 19 6.69 -13.55 -16.06
CA LEU A 19 5.33 -13.09 -16.27
C LEU A 19 4.50 -14.06 -17.11
N ILE A 20 5.10 -14.78 -18.06
CA ILE A 20 4.40 -15.80 -18.84
C ILE A 20 4.08 -17.02 -17.95
N ILE A 21 5.04 -17.45 -17.12
CA ILE A 21 4.89 -18.61 -16.24
C ILE A 21 3.93 -18.31 -15.09
N LEU A 22 4.13 -17.17 -14.42
CA LEU A 22 3.40 -16.78 -13.22
C LEU A 22 2.11 -16.01 -13.53
N GLY A 23 2.09 -15.26 -14.62
CA GLY A 23 1.00 -14.37 -15.03
C GLY A 23 1.17 -12.93 -14.51
N PRO A 24 0.82 -11.89 -15.31
CA PRO A 24 0.96 -10.48 -14.90
C PRO A 24 0.09 -10.06 -13.73
N LYS A 25 -0.99 -10.81 -13.45
CA LYS A 25 -1.84 -10.56 -12.28
C LYS A 25 -1.24 -11.07 -10.98
N ARG A 26 -0.33 -12.06 -11.04
CA ARG A 26 0.22 -12.72 -9.85
C ARG A 26 1.47 -12.05 -9.30
N LEU A 27 2.27 -11.37 -10.15
CA LEU A 27 3.37 -10.53 -9.66
C LEU A 27 2.94 -9.47 -8.63
N PRO A 28 1.92 -8.63 -8.89
CA PRO A 28 1.48 -7.62 -7.92
C PRO A 28 0.78 -8.24 -6.70
N GLU A 29 0.20 -9.43 -6.84
CA GLU A 29 -0.40 -10.18 -5.72
C GLU A 29 0.67 -10.67 -4.75
N VAL A 30 1.72 -11.33 -5.26
CA VAL A 30 2.88 -11.79 -4.48
C VAL A 30 3.70 -10.61 -3.94
N GLY A 31 3.87 -9.55 -4.73
CA GLY A 31 4.57 -8.34 -4.30
C GLY A 31 3.85 -7.64 -3.14
N ARG A 32 2.52 -7.61 -3.13
CA ARG A 32 1.74 -7.06 -2.01
C ARG A 32 1.92 -7.88 -0.74
N SER A 33 1.80 -9.21 -0.81
CA SER A 33 1.95 -10.06 0.38
C SER A 33 3.37 -9.99 0.97
N ILE A 34 4.40 -10.02 0.13
CA ILE A 34 5.79 -9.84 0.55
C ILE A 34 6.01 -8.41 1.08
N GLY A 35 5.42 -7.40 0.44
CA GLY A 35 5.53 -6.00 0.87
C GLY A 35 4.97 -5.75 2.26
N HIS A 36 3.81 -6.32 2.59
CA HIS A 36 3.24 -6.25 3.94
C HIS A 36 4.17 -6.91 4.97
N GLY A 37 4.64 -8.14 4.73
CA GLY A 37 5.56 -8.82 5.64
C GLY A 37 6.91 -8.09 5.78
N MET A 38 7.44 -7.52 4.70
CA MET A 38 8.67 -6.72 4.74
C MET A 38 8.47 -5.43 5.54
N ARG A 39 7.29 -4.81 5.46
CA ARG A 39 6.97 -3.63 6.25
C ARG A 39 6.91 -3.95 7.74
N GLU A 40 6.18 -5.00 8.13
CA GLU A 40 6.10 -5.46 9.52
C GLU A 40 7.47 -5.88 10.06
N PHE A 41 8.29 -6.56 9.24
CA PHE A 41 9.65 -6.96 9.58
C PHE A 41 10.56 -5.74 9.81
N LYS A 42 10.50 -4.76 8.90
CA LYS A 42 11.24 -3.49 9.02
C LYS A 42 10.78 -2.70 10.25
N ASP A 43 9.48 -2.63 10.52
CA ASP A 43 8.93 -1.87 11.64
C ASP A 43 9.34 -2.51 12.98
N SER A 44 9.38 -3.84 13.05
CA SER A 44 9.87 -4.62 14.20
C SER A 44 11.38 -4.44 14.44
N ILE A 45 12.18 -4.38 13.37
CA ILE A 45 13.64 -4.19 13.46
C ILE A 45 14.03 -2.74 13.74
N SER A 46 13.29 -1.78 13.18
CA SER A 46 13.60 -0.36 13.33
C SER A 46 13.09 0.24 14.65
N GLY A 47 12.32 -0.53 15.45
CA GLY A 47 11.77 -0.08 16.73
C GLY A 47 10.84 1.13 16.63
N ASN A 48 10.48 1.50 15.40
CA ASN A 48 9.70 2.68 15.10
C ASN A 48 8.25 2.24 14.90
N SER A 49 7.53 2.02 16.00
CA SER A 49 6.07 1.95 16.04
C SER A 49 5.49 3.28 15.57
N LYS A 50 5.46 3.50 14.25
CA LYS A 50 4.56 4.49 13.67
C LYS A 50 3.20 3.84 13.66
N SER A 51 2.40 4.18 14.67
CA SER A 51 0.96 4.20 14.53
C SER A 51 0.67 5.09 13.32
N ASP A 52 0.27 4.49 12.21
CA ASP A 52 -0.44 5.22 11.17
C ASP A 52 -1.86 5.47 11.72
N ASP A 53 -1.98 6.42 12.65
CA ASP A 53 -3.21 7.17 12.89
C ASP A 53 -3.28 8.24 11.79
N ASP A 54 -3.56 7.82 10.56
CA ASP A 54 -3.88 8.70 9.44
C ASP A 54 -5.20 8.25 8.78
N ASP A 55 -6.21 7.96 9.62
CA ASP A 55 -7.63 8.01 9.27
C ASP A 55 -8.35 9.05 10.16
N GLU A 56 -7.69 10.18 10.47
CA GLU A 56 -8.36 11.39 10.95
C GLU A 56 -7.99 12.59 10.08
N LEU A 57 -8.60 12.68 8.90
CA LEU A 57 -8.96 13.97 8.32
C LEU A 57 -10.48 14.05 8.23
N ALA A 58 -10.99 14.74 9.23
CA ALA A 58 -12.35 15.18 9.37
C ALA A 58 -12.86 15.98 8.16
N ILE A 59 -14.18 15.87 7.97
CA ILE A 59 -15.15 16.90 7.54
C ILE A 59 -15.16 17.42 6.09
N HIS A 60 -16.27 17.15 5.38
CA HIS A 60 -17.38 18.13 5.29
C HIS A 60 -18.45 17.67 4.30
N SER A 61 -19.71 17.61 4.78
CA SER A 61 -20.81 18.32 4.12
C SER A 61 -21.96 18.49 5.13
N THR A 62 -22.11 19.75 5.58
CA THR A 62 -23.35 20.44 5.92
C THR A 62 -24.10 20.07 7.22
N THR A 63 -23.89 20.89 8.24
CA THR A 63 -24.89 21.84 8.77
C THR A 63 -26.35 21.62 8.34
N GLY A 64 -27.13 21.00 9.22
CA GLY A 64 -28.57 21.17 9.30
C GLY A 64 -28.94 21.70 10.69
N THR A 65 -28.84 23.02 10.88
CA THR A 65 -29.45 23.70 12.02
C THR A 65 -30.97 23.62 11.87
N GLY A 66 -31.58 22.69 12.60
CA GLY A 66 -33.02 22.60 12.81
C GLY A 66 -33.36 22.97 14.25
N THR A 67 -33.62 24.25 14.46
CA THR A 67 -34.20 24.84 15.67
C THR A 67 -35.54 24.20 16.05
N GLY A 68 -35.68 23.83 17.33
CA GLY A 68 -36.92 24.02 18.09
C GLY A 68 -37.98 22.91 18.08
N SER A 69 -38.60 22.74 19.25
CA SER A 69 -39.72 21.84 19.59
C SER A 69 -39.25 20.40 19.90
N THR A 70 -39.49 19.76 21.05
CA THR A 70 -40.50 19.95 22.10
C THR A 70 -39.99 19.34 23.41
N SER A 71 -39.73 20.18 24.42
CA SER A 71 -39.81 19.79 25.83
C SER A 71 -40.96 20.59 26.43
N ALA A 72 -42.14 19.97 26.48
CA ALA A 72 -43.29 20.40 27.28
C ALA A 72 -44.42 19.37 27.12
N LYS A 73 -44.44 18.37 27.99
CA LYS A 73 -45.57 18.00 28.88
C LYS A 73 -45.43 16.56 29.35
#